data_AF-A0A1I4DRS9-F1
#
_entry.id   AF-A0A1I4DRS9-F1
#
_cell.length_a   1.000
_cell.length_b   1.000
_cell.length_c   1.000
_cell.angle_alpha   90.00
_cell.angle_beta   90.00
_cell.angle_gamma   90.00
#
_symmetry.space_group_name_H-M   'P 1'
#
loop_
_entity.id
_entity.type
_entity.pdbx_description
1 polymer ?
#
loop_
_entity_poly.entity_id
_entity_poly.type
_entity_poly.pdbx_seq_one_letter_code
_entity_poly.pdbx_strand_id
1 'polypeptide(L)'
;MAAKIAEEYLSRWRRAAVYDELAVMEENGDKDWANVTGEDGSGYKVLAYVLPEADRALRLVIAVNDRVPRATIAPVTRTVVMRPDGTYTE
;
A
#
# COMPACT_ATOMS: atom_id res chain seq x y z
N MET A 1 -2.09 -14.96 -5.38
CA MET A 1 -2.97 -14.40 -4.34
C MET A 1 -2.45 -13.07 -3.78
N ALA A 2 -1.23 -13.02 -3.22
CA ALA A 2 -0.67 -11.78 -2.66
C ALA A 2 -0.69 -10.57 -3.62
N ALA A 3 -0.41 -10.77 -4.92
CA ALA A 3 -0.51 -9.71 -5.94
C ALA A 3 -1.93 -9.16 -6.11
N LYS A 4 -2.94 -10.05 -6.16
CA LYS A 4 -4.36 -9.66 -6.23
C LYS A 4 -4.76 -8.84 -4.99
N ILE A 5 -4.37 -9.31 -3.80
CA ILE A 5 -4.62 -8.58 -2.54
C ILE A 5 -3.96 -7.19 -2.59
N ALA A 6 -2.71 -7.10 -3.05
CA ALA A 6 -2.01 -5.83 -3.17
C ALA A 6 -2.71 -4.86 -4.13
N GLU A 7 -3.18 -5.36 -5.27
CA GLU A 7 -3.93 -4.57 -6.28
C GLU A 7 -5.28 -4.11 -5.75
N GLU A 8 -6.02 -4.98 -5.05
CA GLU A 8 -7.31 -4.64 -4.44
C GLU A 8 -7.17 -3.57 -3.35
N TYR A 9 -6.15 -3.70 -2.49
CA TYR A 9 -5.86 -2.70 -1.46
C TYR A 9 -5.41 -1.37 -2.06
N LEU A 10 -4.54 -1.39 -3.08
CA LEU A 10 -4.13 -0.17 -3.78
C LEU A 10 -5.33 0.51 -4.44
N SER A 11 -6.21 -0.27 -5.07
CA SER A 11 -7.44 0.22 -5.69
C SER A 11 -8.43 0.78 -4.67
N ARG A 12 -8.45 0.25 -3.44
CA ARG A 12 -9.23 0.81 -2.34
C ARG A 12 -8.65 2.15 -1.88
N TRP A 13 -7.33 2.22 -1.70
CA TRP A 13 -6.65 3.46 -1.37
C TRP A 13 -6.86 4.54 -2.43
N ARG A 14 -6.68 4.22 -3.72
CA ARG A 14 -6.95 5.18 -4.83
C ARG A 14 -8.36 5.79 -4.78
N ARG A 15 -9.35 5.03 -4.30
CA ARG A 15 -10.75 5.48 -4.20
C ARG A 15 -11.05 6.31 -2.95
N ALA A 16 -10.33 6.09 -1.86
CA ALA A 16 -10.61 6.70 -0.56
C ALA A 16 -9.59 7.79 -0.15
N ALA A 17 -8.42 7.80 -0.77
CA ALA A 17 -7.32 8.68 -0.40
C ALA A 17 -7.61 10.14 -0.70
N VAL A 18 -7.33 10.99 0.30
CA VAL A 18 -7.27 12.44 0.19
C VAL A 18 -5.81 12.85 0.36
N TYR A 19 -5.30 13.69 -0.54
CA TYR A 19 -3.88 14.06 -0.55
C TYR A 19 -3.42 14.61 0.81
N ASP A 20 -4.18 15.54 1.39
CA ASP A 20 -3.80 16.18 2.66
C ASP A 20 -3.74 15.17 3.82
N GLU A 21 -4.64 14.19 3.85
CA GLU A 21 -4.61 13.11 4.86
C GLU A 21 -3.39 12.20 4.68
N LEU A 22 -3.06 11.87 3.43
CA LEU A 22 -1.86 11.08 3.12
C LEU A 22 -0.57 11.85 3.41
N ALA A 23 -0.57 13.18 3.24
CA ALA A 23 0.58 14.01 3.57
C ALA A 23 0.83 14.02 5.08
N VAL A 24 -0.23 14.09 5.90
CA VAL A 24 -0.11 13.94 7.36
C VAL A 24 0.37 12.54 7.74
N MET A 25 -0.15 11.50 7.08
CA MET A 25 0.30 10.13 7.31
C MET A 25 1.80 9.95 7.00
N GLU A 26 2.28 10.58 5.91
CA GLU A 26 3.71 10.58 5.54
C GLU A 26 4.56 11.32 6.56
N GLU A 27 4.17 12.54 6.95
CA GLU A 27 4.88 13.37 7.93
C GLU A 27 5.04 12.65 9.28
N ASN A 28 3.99 11.94 9.73
CA ASN A 28 4.01 11.17 10.96
C ASN A 28 4.75 9.83 10.84
N GLY A 29 5.04 9.38 9.61
CA GLY A 29 5.57 8.04 9.36
C GLY A 29 4.58 6.92 9.71
N ASP A 30 3.29 7.22 9.66
CA ASP A 30 2.22 6.30 10.02
C ASP A 30 2.10 5.15 9.02
N LYS A 31 1.69 3.98 9.53
CA LYS A 31 1.59 2.75 8.74
C LYS A 31 0.35 1.97 9.13
N ASP A 32 -0.41 1.56 8.12
CA ASP A 32 -1.58 0.73 8.30
C ASP A 32 -1.26 -0.74 8.08
N TRP A 33 -1.65 -1.57 9.05
CA TRP A 33 -1.50 -3.01 8.97
C TRP A 33 -2.85 -3.69 8.93
N ALA A 34 -3.02 -4.64 8.02
CA ALA A 34 -4.20 -5.49 7.97
C ALA A 34 -3.80 -6.97 7.86
N ASN A 35 -4.60 -7.82 8.49
CA ASN A 35 -4.50 -9.27 8.34
C ASN A 35 -5.68 -9.74 7.49
N VAL A 36 -5.40 -10.48 6.42
CA VAL A 36 -6.43 -10.94 5.48
C VAL A 36 -6.22 -12.40 5.15
N THR A 37 -7.31 -13.12 4.97
CA THR A 37 -7.31 -14.50 4.47
C THR A 37 -7.56 -14.45 2.98
N GLY A 38 -6.67 -15.03 2.18
CA GLY A 38 -6.85 -15.14 0.75
C GLY A 38 -7.93 -16.15 0.38
N GLU A 39 -8.38 -16.11 -0.88
CA GLU A 39 -9.35 -17.07 -1.42
C GLU A 39 -8.81 -18.52 -1.41
N ASP A 40 -7.48 -18.65 -1.37
CA ASP A 40 -6.75 -19.91 -1.18
C ASP A 40 -6.75 -20.41 0.27
N GLY A 41 -7.43 -19.72 1.18
CA GLY A 41 -7.45 -20.03 2.62
C GLY A 41 -6.17 -19.66 3.37
N SER A 42 -5.16 -19.10 2.68
CA SER A 42 -3.89 -18.73 3.31
C SER A 42 -3.98 -17.37 3.99
N GLY A 43 -3.21 -17.17 5.07
CA GLY A 43 -3.14 -15.91 5.78
C GLY A 43 -2.08 -14.97 5.20
N TYR A 44 -2.44 -13.71 4.99
CA TYR A 44 -1.56 -12.66 4.47
C TYR A 44 -1.55 -11.46 5.43
N LYS A 45 -0.41 -10.76 5.45
CA LYS A 45 -0.23 -9.49 6.17
C LYS A 45 -0.01 -8.38 5.14
N VAL A 46 -0.90 -7.39 5.15
CA VAL A 46 -0.83 -6.20 4.30
C VAL A 46 -0.26 -5.06 5.13
N LEU A 47 0.71 -4.36 4.55
CA LEU A 47 1.27 -3.11 5.04
C LEU A 47 0.95 -2.02 4.00
N ALA A 48 0.29 -0.96 4.44
CA ALA A 48 0.03 0.23 3.63
C ALA A 48 0.72 1.44 4.26
N TYR A 49 1.43 2.21 3.46
CA TYR A 49 2.18 3.38 3.92
C TYR A 49 2.42 4.35 2.76
N VAL A 50 2.82 5.58 3.13
CA VAL A 50 3.13 6.65 2.18
C VAL A 50 4.61 6.99 2.28
N LEU A 51 5.23 7.30 1.15
CA LEU A 51 6.58 7.86 1.07
C LEU A 51 6.54 9.21 0.35
N PRO A 52 7.43 10.15 0.71
CA PRO A 52 7.56 11.39 -0.04
C PRO A 52 8.14 11.10 -1.42
N GLU A 53 7.73 11.88 -2.41
CA GLU A 53 8.21 11.83 -3.78
C GLU A 53 8.50 13.24 -4.32
N ALA A 54 9.21 13.32 -5.45
CA ALA A 54 9.51 14.58 -6.12
C ALA A 54 8.24 15.42 -6.39
N ASP A 55 8.41 16.75 -6.49
CA ASP A 55 7.34 17.71 -6.76
C ASP A 55 6.16 17.66 -5.76
N ARG A 56 6.46 17.35 -4.49
CA ARG A 56 5.46 17.13 -3.44
C ARG A 56 4.47 16.01 -3.79
N ALA A 57 4.84 15.08 -4.66
CA ALA A 57 4.00 13.92 -4.87
C ALA A 57 4.16 12.96 -3.68
N LEU A 58 3.19 12.06 -3.52
CA LEU A 58 3.19 11.04 -2.49
C LEU A 58 3.14 9.68 -3.16
N ARG A 59 4.06 8.79 -2.79
CA ARG A 59 4.06 7.41 -3.25
C ARG A 59 3.30 6.56 -2.24
N LEU A 60 2.14 6.08 -2.64
CA LEU A 60 1.35 5.11 -1.88
C LEU A 60 1.96 3.73 -2.12
N VAL A 61 2.20 2.99 -1.05
CA VAL A 61 2.82 1.66 -1.12
C VAL A 61 1.96 0.65 -0.38
N ILE A 62 1.61 -0.43 -1.08
CA ILE A 62 0.97 -1.63 -0.51
C ILE A 62 1.95 -2.79 -0.63
N ALA A 63 2.38 -3.34 0.50
CA ALA A 63 3.23 -4.52 0.57
C ALA A 63 2.46 -5.68 1.22
N VAL A 64 2.46 -6.84 0.57
CA VAL A 64 1.75 -8.04 1.03
C VAL A 64 2.74 -9.18 1.22
N ASN A 65 2.80 -9.69 2.44
CA ASN A 65 3.57 -10.89 2.78
C ASN A 65 2.61 -12.04 3.09
N ASP A 66 2.99 -13.25 2.71
CA ASP A 66 2.41 -14.45 3.29
C ASP A 66 2.81 -14.53 4.77
N ARG A 67 1.90 -14.97 5.64
CA ARG A 67 2.21 -15.16 7.07
C ARG A 67 3.17 -16.32 7.33
N VAL A 68 3.59 -17.04 6.30
CA VAL A 68 4.62 -18.06 6.41
C VAL A 68 5.96 -17.34 6.45
N PRO A 69 6.70 -17.36 7.56
CA PRO A 69 8.01 -16.73 7.63
C PRO A 69 8.99 -17.56 6.79
N ARG A 70 8.95 -17.39 5.47
CA ARG A 70 9.98 -17.89 4.56
C ARG A 70 10.94 -16.73 4.36
N ALA A 71 12.12 -16.84 4.94
CA ALA A 71 13.18 -15.82 4.91
C ALA A 71 13.64 -15.39 3.48
N THR A 72 13.07 -15.97 2.43
CA THR A 72 13.45 -15.80 1.02
C THR A 72 12.34 -15.26 0.13
N ILE A 73 11.11 -15.05 0.62
CA ILE A 73 10.04 -14.48 -0.20
C ILE A 73 10.00 -12.97 0.05
N ALA A 74 10.36 -12.19 -0.97
CA ALA A 74 10.18 -10.75 -0.94
C ALA A 74 8.67 -10.42 -0.93
N PRO A 75 8.24 -9.40 -0.17
CA PRO A 75 6.86 -8.94 -0.20
C PRO A 75 6.42 -8.60 -1.63
N VAL A 76 5.19 -8.96 -1.96
CA VAL A 76 4.57 -8.46 -3.19
C VAL A 76 4.18 -7.01 -2.96
N THR A 77 4.79 -6.10 -3.71
CA THR A 77 4.57 -4.66 -3.56
C THR A 77 3.85 -4.08 -4.78
N ARG A 78 2.89 -3.20 -4.52
CA ARG A 78 2.21 -2.37 -5.51
C ARG A 78 2.26 -0.92 -5.07
N THR A 79 2.52 -0.02 -6.02
CA THR A 79 2.67 1.40 -5.75
C THR A 79 1.88 2.24 -6.74
N VAL A 80 1.52 3.45 -6.32
CA VAL A 80 1.07 4.52 -7.22
C VAL A 80 1.57 5.85 -6.66
N VAL A 81 1.85 6.80 -7.53
CA VAL A 81 2.19 8.16 -7.14
C VAL A 81 0.94 9.03 -7.25
N MET A 82 0.61 9.75 -6.19
CA MET A 82 -0.46 10.74 -6.14
C MET A 82 0.15 12.14 -6.13
N ARG A 83 -0.30 12.99 -7.04
CA ARG A 83 0.12 14.40 -7.07
C ARG A 83 -0.77 15.25 -6.14
N PRO A 84 -0.34 16.47 -5.77
CA PRO A 84 -1.14 17.37 -4.92
C PRO A 84 -2.53 17.73 -5.46
N ASP A 85 -2.75 17.63 -6.77
CA ASP A 85 -4.05 17.86 -7.41
C ASP A 85 -4.98 16.63 -7.36
N GLY A 86 -4.55 15.55 -6.70
CA GLY A 86 -5.30 14.30 -6.55
C GLY A 86 -5.20 13.36 -7.75
N THR A 87 -4.41 13.69 -8.77
CA THR A 87 -4.18 12.79 -9.91
C THR A 87 -3.19 11.68 -9.58
N TYR A 88 -3.36 10.53 -10.22
CA TYR A 88 -2.52 9.35 -10.01
C TYR A 88 -1.64 9.06 -11.24
N THR A 89 -0.39 8.68 -11.00
CA THR A 89 0.56 8.21 -12.01
C THR A 89 1.22 6.91 -11.56
N GLU A 90 1.48 6.01 -12.51
CA GLU A 90 2.13 4.70 -12.27
C GLU A 90 3.65 4.75 -12.46
#